data_AF-A0A1J5DJI6-F1
#
_entry.id   AF-A0A1J5DJI6-F1
#
_cell.length_a   1.000
_cell.length_b   1.000
_cell.length_c   1.000
_cell.angle_alpha   90.00
_cell.angle_beta   90.00
_cell.angle_gamma   90.00
#
_symmetry.space_group_name_H-M   'P 1'
#
loop_
_entity.id
_entity.type
_entity.pdbx_description
1 polymer ?
#
loop_
_entity_poly.entity_id
_entity_poly.type
_entity_poly.pdbx_seq_one_letter_code
_entity_poly.pdbx_strand_id
1 'polypeptide(L)'
;MRPKLAFIIFLLGFSLLPRFSFAIDRETLWSKLNFPGPLNQFLETKRIAMQNPGLVEEILFRSDMSGDTSCARENAIQILKSCGEKGIISQVHFFDLCLQLYNRIDSVAHPKRVADSKNDISAALANFAGAENFSLSQQFSGLVSLLNSLSAAGLVKNQGILNGLSQKISNAQKSAETKSPNGKATAVNQLEATLQELGAQKGKGITEDCHKILSRYCQSLITKIQKGN
;
A
#
# COMPACT_ATOMS: atom_id res chain seq x y z
N MET A 1 -10.10 57.32 44.70
CA MET A 1 -11.26 57.40 43.80
C MET A 1 -10.84 56.90 42.42
N ARG A 2 -11.43 55.76 42.01
CA ARG A 2 -11.53 55.12 40.68
C ARG A 2 -10.26 54.70 39.89
N PRO A 3 -10.23 53.48 39.32
CA PRO A 3 -9.04 52.86 38.73
C PRO A 3 -8.89 53.16 37.23
N LYS A 4 -7.66 53.08 36.69
CA LYS A 4 -7.41 53.00 35.24
C LYS A 4 -7.05 51.55 34.87
N LEU A 5 -7.82 50.99 33.95
CA LEU A 5 -7.68 49.65 33.37
C LEU A 5 -6.24 49.40 32.89
N ALA A 6 -5.63 48.32 33.36
CA ALA A 6 -4.49 47.69 32.69
C ALA A 6 -5.04 46.79 31.57
N PHE A 7 -4.74 47.15 30.33
CA PHE A 7 -5.09 46.38 29.13
C PHE A 7 -4.09 45.24 28.99
N ILE A 8 -4.53 44.01 29.26
CA ILE A 8 -3.74 42.79 29.02
C ILE A 8 -3.79 42.53 27.51
N ILE A 9 -2.69 42.79 26.80
CA ILE A 9 -2.51 42.34 25.42
C ILE A 9 -2.13 40.86 25.48
N PHE A 10 -3.11 40.02 25.18
CA PHE A 10 -2.95 38.60 24.91
C PHE A 10 -2.22 38.46 23.56
N LEU A 11 -0.89 38.34 23.59
CA LEU A 11 -0.11 37.93 22.42
C LEU A 11 -0.44 36.46 22.14
N LEU A 12 -1.46 36.26 21.29
CA LEU A 12 -1.67 35.04 20.54
C LEU A 12 -0.40 34.75 19.76
N GLY A 13 0.46 33.92 20.32
CA GLY A 13 1.52 33.21 19.62
C GLY A 13 0.91 32.24 18.63
N PHE A 14 0.31 32.78 17.56
CA PHE A 14 0.07 32.02 16.35
C PHE A 14 1.44 31.75 15.74
N SER A 15 1.90 30.52 15.95
CA SER A 15 3.04 29.91 15.30
C SER A 15 2.80 29.85 13.79
N LEU A 16 3.01 30.99 13.12
CA LEU A 16 3.30 31.05 11.70
C LEU A 16 4.73 30.54 11.49
N LEU A 17 4.95 29.25 11.73
CA LEU A 17 6.07 28.57 11.11
C LEU A 17 5.75 28.56 9.61
N PRO A 18 6.64 29.10 8.75
CA PRO A 18 6.49 28.94 7.32
C PRO A 18 6.46 27.44 7.05
N ARG A 19 5.38 26.97 6.43
CA ARG A 19 5.41 25.69 5.72
C ARG A 19 6.36 25.89 4.55
N PHE A 20 7.67 25.77 4.80
CA PHE A 20 8.65 25.66 3.74
C PHE A 20 8.28 24.42 2.94
N SER A 21 7.61 24.63 1.80
CA SER A 21 7.51 23.62 0.76
C SER A 21 8.93 23.44 0.25
N PHE A 22 9.67 22.50 0.84
CA PHE A 22 10.98 22.12 0.32
C PHE A 22 10.75 21.43 -1.01
N ALA A 23 10.82 22.21 -2.10
CA ALA A 23 10.90 21.66 -3.44
C ALA A 23 12.20 20.85 -3.53
N ILE A 24 12.07 19.53 -3.63
CA ILE A 24 13.17 18.62 -3.97
C ILE A 24 13.00 18.26 -5.44
N ASP A 25 14.06 18.36 -6.24
CA ASP A 25 14.01 17.89 -7.61
C ASP A 25 14.12 16.35 -7.68
N ARG A 26 13.73 15.79 -8.82
CA ARG A 26 13.70 14.34 -9.04
C ARG A 26 15.07 13.68 -8.89
N GLU A 27 16.14 14.31 -9.36
CA GLU A 27 17.49 13.73 -9.34
C GLU A 27 18.01 13.68 -7.91
N THR A 28 17.82 14.75 -7.14
CA THR A 28 18.15 14.80 -5.72
C THR A 28 17.33 13.78 -4.94
N LEU A 29 16.03 13.67 -5.19
CA LEU A 29 15.18 12.68 -4.50
C LEU A 29 15.63 11.26 -4.84
N TRP A 30 15.87 10.95 -6.12
CA TRP A 30 16.36 9.64 -6.54
C TRP A 30 17.68 9.28 -5.84
N SER A 31 18.65 10.20 -5.83
CA SER A 31 19.94 9.98 -5.18
C SER A 31 19.77 9.68 -3.69
N LYS A 32 18.90 10.42 -2.98
CA LYS A 32 18.66 10.21 -1.55
C LYS A 32 17.92 8.91 -1.24
N LEU A 33 17.06 8.45 -2.14
CA LEU A 33 16.40 7.15 -2.01
C LEU A 33 17.33 5.99 -2.39
N ASN A 34 18.29 6.23 -3.30
CA ASN A 34 19.24 5.21 -3.72
C ASN A 34 20.36 4.99 -2.70
N PHE A 35 20.82 6.08 -2.10
CA PHE A 35 21.89 6.11 -1.10
C PHE A 35 21.36 6.75 0.18
N PRO A 36 20.51 6.04 0.94
CA PRO A 36 19.93 6.59 2.16
C PRO A 36 21.04 6.93 3.16
N GLY A 37 21.03 8.18 3.64
CA GLY A 37 21.89 8.61 4.74
C GLY A 37 21.44 8.03 6.09
N PRO A 38 21.95 8.59 7.21
CA PRO A 38 21.51 8.24 8.55
C PRO A 38 19.98 8.31 8.71
N LEU A 39 19.42 7.52 9.63
CA LEU A 39 17.97 7.32 9.77
C LEU A 39 17.16 8.62 9.84
N ASN A 40 17.63 9.62 10.58
CA ASN A 40 16.97 10.93 10.67
C ASN A 40 16.87 11.66 9.32
N GLN A 41 17.93 11.61 8.50
CA GLN A 41 17.94 12.20 7.16
C GLN A 41 17.04 11.42 6.20
N PHE A 42 17.00 10.10 6.32
CA PHE A 42 16.09 9.27 5.54
C PHE A 42 14.62 9.53 5.90
N LEU A 43 14.29 9.65 7.18
CA LEU A 43 12.94 9.99 7.64
C LEU A 43 12.49 11.35 7.13
N GLU A 44 13.38 12.34 7.12
CA GLU A 44 13.10 13.66 6.54
C GLU A 44 12.91 13.58 5.02
N THR A 45 13.75 12.82 4.32
CA THR A 45 13.59 12.55 2.88
C THR A 45 12.25 11.90 2.59
N LYS A 46 11.85 10.88 3.39
CA LYS A 46 10.55 10.24 3.32
C LYS A 46 9.43 11.25 3.53
N ARG A 47 9.52 12.13 4.53
CA ARG A 47 8.52 13.17 4.79
C ARG A 47 8.32 14.09 3.58
N ILE A 48 9.41 14.57 2.97
CA ILE A 48 9.38 15.42 1.78
C ILE A 48 8.82 14.65 0.58
N ALA A 49 9.22 13.40 0.38
CA ALA A 49 8.75 12.53 -0.69
C ALA A 49 7.22 12.30 -0.60
N MET A 50 6.70 12.08 0.61
CA MET A 50 5.25 11.92 0.84
C MET A 50 4.44 13.19 0.54
N GLN A 51 5.08 14.37 0.56
CA GLN A 51 4.44 15.63 0.14
C GLN A 51 4.40 15.79 -1.38
N ASN A 52 5.16 14.98 -2.12
CA ASN A 52 5.31 15.05 -3.57
C ASN A 52 5.16 13.65 -4.21
N PRO A 53 4.01 12.97 -4.05
CA PRO A 53 3.83 11.58 -4.48
C PRO A 53 4.11 11.38 -5.97
N GLY A 54 3.78 12.34 -6.84
CA GLY A 54 4.08 12.28 -8.27
C GLY A 54 5.59 12.14 -8.58
N LEU A 55 6.47 12.80 -7.81
CA LEU A 55 7.92 12.62 -7.97
C LEU A 55 8.37 11.22 -7.56
N VAL A 56 7.71 10.62 -6.56
CA VAL A 56 7.98 9.25 -6.12
C VAL A 56 7.52 8.23 -7.18
N GLU A 57 6.39 8.51 -7.84
CA GLU A 57 5.90 7.72 -8.98
C GLU A 57 6.89 7.76 -10.15
N GLU A 58 7.43 8.92 -10.49
CA GLU A 58 8.48 9.02 -11.51
C GLU A 58 9.71 8.17 -11.18
N ILE A 59 10.10 8.13 -9.90
CA ILE A 59 11.23 7.31 -9.43
C ILE A 59 10.97 5.82 -9.59
N LEU A 60 9.73 5.34 -9.38
CA LEU A 60 9.40 3.91 -9.55
C LEU A 60 9.78 3.39 -10.94
N PHE A 61 9.53 4.20 -11.97
CA PHE A 61 9.72 3.82 -13.37
C PHE A 61 11.05 4.29 -13.96
N ARG A 62 11.92 4.89 -13.13
CA ARG A 62 13.26 5.25 -13.58
C ARG A 62 14.08 3.98 -13.87
N SER A 63 14.69 3.96 -15.05
CA SER A 63 15.56 2.87 -15.47
C SER A 63 16.95 3.05 -14.86
N ASP A 64 17.45 2.00 -14.22
CA ASP A 64 18.80 1.91 -13.67
C ASP A 64 19.58 0.71 -14.25
N MET A 65 19.25 0.29 -15.49
CA MET A 65 19.79 -0.90 -16.16
C MET A 65 21.33 -1.00 -16.16
N SER A 66 22.06 0.08 -15.87
CA SER A 66 23.51 0.12 -15.77
C SER A 66 24.08 -0.10 -14.36
N GLY A 67 23.26 -0.04 -13.30
CA GLY A 67 23.74 0.20 -11.93
C GLY A 67 23.55 -0.93 -10.92
N ASP A 68 22.70 -1.93 -11.16
CA ASP A 68 22.38 -3.04 -10.23
C ASP A 68 22.05 -2.61 -8.77
N THR A 69 21.64 -1.35 -8.55
CA THR A 69 21.71 -0.70 -7.22
C THR A 69 20.44 -0.01 -6.76
N SER A 70 19.29 -0.10 -7.46
CA SER A 70 18.11 0.69 -7.12
C SER A 70 17.38 0.29 -5.82
N CYS A 71 17.99 0.55 -4.65
CA CYS A 71 17.30 0.76 -3.38
C CYS A 71 16.27 1.89 -3.50
N ALA A 72 16.45 2.80 -4.47
CA ALA A 72 15.52 3.90 -4.72
C ALA A 72 14.09 3.42 -5.02
N ARG A 73 13.94 2.40 -5.88
CA ARG A 73 12.64 1.82 -6.25
C ARG A 73 11.96 1.15 -5.07
N GLU A 74 12.69 0.34 -4.31
CA GLU A 74 12.17 -0.31 -3.10
C GLU A 74 11.69 0.73 -2.08
N ASN A 75 12.51 1.76 -1.83
CA ASN A 75 12.14 2.88 -0.97
C ASN A 75 10.94 3.65 -1.49
N ALA A 76 10.86 3.89 -2.80
CA ALA A 76 9.71 4.55 -3.44
C ALA A 76 8.42 3.73 -3.26
N ILE A 77 8.47 2.40 -3.42
CA ILE A 77 7.33 1.50 -3.14
C ILE A 77 6.88 1.66 -1.68
N GLN A 78 7.80 1.64 -0.72
CA GLN A 78 7.45 1.80 0.71
C GLN A 78 6.87 3.18 1.04
N ILE A 79 7.37 4.24 0.38
CA ILE A 79 6.85 5.60 0.53
C ILE A 79 5.43 5.69 -0.03
N LEU A 80 5.18 5.16 -1.23
CA LEU A 80 3.84 5.16 -1.85
C LEU A 80 2.86 4.28 -1.07
N LYS A 81 3.32 3.16 -0.51
CA LYS A 81 2.55 2.35 0.44
C LYS A 81 2.11 3.20 1.64
N SER A 82 3.05 3.92 2.26
CA SER A 82 2.74 4.84 3.37
C SER A 82 1.78 5.97 2.93
N CYS A 83 1.86 6.43 1.69
CA CYS A 83 0.92 7.42 1.15
C CYS A 83 -0.50 6.84 1.03
N GLY A 84 -0.64 5.60 0.54
CA GLY A 84 -1.92 4.89 0.49
C GLY A 84 -2.49 4.62 1.89
N GLU A 85 -1.64 4.22 2.83
CA GLU A 85 -2.00 4.00 4.24
C GLU A 85 -2.49 5.27 4.96
N LYS A 86 -1.99 6.45 4.56
CA LYS A 86 -2.39 7.75 5.12
C LYS A 86 -3.46 8.47 4.31
N GLY A 87 -3.95 7.88 3.22
CA GLY A 87 -4.94 8.50 2.33
C GLY A 87 -4.41 9.71 1.54
N ILE A 88 -3.08 9.84 1.39
CA ILE A 88 -2.46 10.84 0.50
C ILE A 88 -2.72 10.47 -0.96
N ILE A 89 -2.67 9.17 -1.27
CA ILE A 89 -3.15 8.59 -2.52
C ILE A 89 -4.21 7.54 -2.20
N SER A 90 -5.05 7.18 -3.17
CA SER A 90 -6.02 6.10 -2.97
C SER A 90 -5.31 4.73 -2.93
N GLN A 91 -5.94 3.75 -2.27
CA GLN A 91 -5.41 2.38 -2.22
C GLN A 91 -5.33 1.77 -3.63
N VAL A 92 -6.37 2.01 -4.44
CA VAL A 92 -6.44 1.59 -5.85
C VAL A 92 -5.26 2.18 -6.64
N HIS A 93 -4.98 3.47 -6.48
CA HIS A 93 -3.84 4.12 -7.16
C HIS A 93 -2.51 3.48 -6.78
N PHE A 94 -2.30 3.19 -5.49
CA PHE A 94 -1.11 2.46 -5.04
C PHE A 94 -1.02 1.07 -5.69
N PHE A 95 -2.11 0.29 -5.71
CA PHE A 95 -2.12 -1.04 -6.32
C PHE A 95 -1.84 -0.99 -7.82
N ASP A 96 -2.46 -0.05 -8.53
CA ASP A 96 -2.28 0.12 -9.96
C ASP A 96 -0.84 0.52 -10.30
N LEU A 97 -0.22 1.42 -9.52
CA LEU A 97 1.20 1.77 -9.68
C LEU A 97 2.12 0.56 -9.49
N CYS A 98 1.90 -0.23 -8.44
CA CYS A 98 2.66 -1.44 -8.19
C CYS A 98 2.51 -2.46 -9.32
N LEU A 99 1.29 -2.66 -9.85
CA LEU A 99 1.05 -3.62 -10.92
C LEU A 99 1.56 -3.14 -12.28
N GLN A 100 1.48 -1.84 -12.55
CA GLN A 100 2.14 -1.23 -13.72
C GLN A 100 3.65 -1.44 -13.65
N LEU A 101 4.25 -1.24 -12.47
CA LEU A 101 5.67 -1.52 -12.27
C LEU A 101 5.97 -3.00 -12.45
N TYR A 102 5.16 -3.89 -11.86
CA TYR A 102 5.29 -5.33 -11.98
C TYR A 102 5.35 -5.78 -13.46
N ASN A 103 4.45 -5.26 -14.29
CA ASN A 103 4.36 -5.59 -15.71
C ASN A 103 5.49 -4.97 -16.56
N ARG A 104 6.12 -3.89 -16.07
CA ARG A 104 7.19 -3.19 -16.79
C ARG A 104 8.59 -3.49 -16.25
N ILE A 105 8.71 -4.28 -15.18
CA ILE A 105 9.95 -4.42 -14.43
C ILE A 105 11.10 -4.97 -15.27
N ASP A 106 10.80 -5.87 -16.22
CA ASP A 106 11.77 -6.41 -17.18
C ASP A 106 12.41 -5.34 -18.08
N SER A 107 11.78 -4.16 -18.21
CA SER A 107 12.27 -3.02 -19.01
C SER A 107 12.90 -1.89 -18.19
N VAL A 108 12.71 -1.88 -16.87
CA VAL A 108 13.17 -0.78 -16.00
C VAL A 108 14.17 -1.21 -14.92
N ALA A 109 14.23 -2.49 -14.57
CA ALA A 109 15.19 -3.02 -13.63
C ALA A 109 16.36 -3.72 -14.33
N HIS A 110 17.51 -3.77 -13.65
CA HIS A 110 18.63 -4.60 -14.08
C HIS A 110 18.22 -6.08 -14.16
N PRO A 111 18.62 -6.86 -15.19
CA PRO A 111 18.14 -8.24 -15.39
C PRO A 111 18.34 -9.17 -14.19
N LYS A 112 19.43 -9.01 -13.43
CA LYS A 112 19.71 -9.82 -12.23
C LYS A 112 18.75 -9.55 -11.07
N ARG A 113 18.05 -8.41 -11.08
CA ARG A 113 17.16 -7.93 -10.01
C ARG A 113 15.68 -8.04 -10.35
N VAL A 114 15.33 -8.49 -11.55
CA VAL A 114 13.94 -8.61 -12.01
C VAL A 114 13.13 -9.49 -11.06
N ALA A 115 13.64 -10.68 -10.73
CA ALA A 115 12.93 -11.63 -9.87
C ALA A 115 12.73 -11.06 -8.45
N ASP A 116 13.79 -10.47 -7.88
CA ASP A 116 13.73 -9.83 -6.55
C ASP A 116 12.74 -8.67 -6.55
N SER A 117 12.79 -7.80 -7.56
CA SER A 117 11.87 -6.68 -7.70
C SER A 117 10.41 -7.14 -7.82
N LYS A 118 10.14 -8.21 -8.60
CA LYS A 118 8.79 -8.81 -8.67
C LYS A 118 8.34 -9.33 -7.31
N ASN A 119 9.25 -9.95 -6.55
CA ASN A 119 8.97 -10.42 -5.20
C ASN A 119 8.67 -9.26 -4.23
N ASP A 120 9.44 -8.17 -4.28
CA ASP A 120 9.25 -7.00 -3.42
C ASP A 120 7.95 -6.27 -3.71
N ILE A 121 7.60 -6.11 -4.99
CA ILE A 121 6.31 -5.53 -5.41
C ILE A 121 5.16 -6.41 -4.91
N SER A 122 5.26 -7.72 -5.11
CA SER A 122 4.25 -8.68 -4.65
C SER A 122 4.11 -8.65 -3.12
N ALA A 123 5.22 -8.54 -2.40
CA ALA A 123 5.24 -8.42 -0.95
C ALA A 123 4.61 -7.09 -0.49
N ALA A 124 4.87 -5.98 -1.18
CA ALA A 124 4.29 -4.68 -0.86
C ALA A 124 2.76 -4.69 -1.03
N LEU A 125 2.26 -5.27 -2.12
CA LEU A 125 0.83 -5.48 -2.37
C LEU A 125 0.19 -6.36 -1.28
N ALA A 126 0.82 -7.50 -0.98
CA ALA A 126 0.31 -8.46 -0.01
C ALA A 126 0.33 -7.94 1.44
N ASN A 127 1.36 -7.17 1.82
CA ASN A 127 1.52 -6.59 3.15
C ASN A 127 0.81 -5.23 3.30
N PHE A 128 0.08 -4.79 2.29
CA PHE A 128 -0.87 -3.69 2.46
C PHE A 128 -1.98 -4.10 3.45
N ALA A 129 -2.34 -5.39 3.40
CA ALA A 129 -3.09 -6.05 4.45
C ALA A 129 -2.35 -5.98 5.78
N GLY A 130 -3.00 -5.47 6.81
CA GLY A 130 -2.41 -5.40 8.15
C GLY A 130 -1.73 -4.08 8.49
N ALA A 131 -1.82 -3.05 7.64
CA ALA A 131 -1.59 -1.67 8.07
C ALA A 131 -2.38 -1.41 9.37
N GLU A 132 -1.65 -1.07 10.45
CA GLU A 132 -2.20 -0.97 11.81
C GLU A 132 -3.35 0.04 11.87
N ASN A 133 -3.24 1.11 11.10
CA ASN A 133 -4.18 2.24 11.11
C ASN A 133 -5.49 2.00 10.34
N PHE A 134 -5.65 0.88 9.65
CA PHE A 134 -6.89 0.60 8.93
C PHE A 134 -7.88 -0.19 9.77
N SER A 135 -9.14 0.24 9.74
CA SER A 135 -10.26 -0.55 10.24
C SER A 135 -10.39 -1.86 9.46
N LEU A 136 -11.08 -2.83 10.05
CA LEU A 136 -11.33 -4.11 9.37
C LEU A 136 -12.10 -3.92 8.06
N SER A 137 -13.06 -3.00 8.03
CA SER A 137 -13.85 -2.64 6.84
C SER A 137 -12.97 -2.05 5.73
N GLN A 138 -12.02 -1.17 6.08
CA GLN A 138 -11.04 -0.62 5.12
C GLN A 138 -10.12 -1.71 4.55
N GLN A 139 -9.74 -2.69 5.38
CA GLN A 139 -8.90 -3.82 4.96
C GLN A 139 -9.63 -4.74 3.96
N PHE A 140 -10.92 -5.02 4.19
CA PHE A 140 -11.77 -5.75 3.24
C PHE A 140 -11.96 -4.99 1.92
N SER A 141 -12.24 -3.68 2.00
CA SER A 141 -12.36 -2.81 0.83
C SER A 141 -11.06 -2.78 0.02
N GLY A 142 -9.92 -2.77 0.70
CA GLY A 142 -8.60 -2.89 0.09
C GLY A 142 -8.38 -4.24 -0.61
N LEU A 143 -8.84 -5.35 -0.03
CA LEU A 143 -8.76 -6.67 -0.67
C LEU A 143 -9.57 -6.73 -1.97
N VAL A 144 -10.80 -6.19 -1.97
CA VAL A 144 -11.63 -6.12 -3.19
C VAL A 144 -10.96 -5.23 -4.25
N SER A 145 -10.42 -4.08 -3.82
CA SER A 145 -9.70 -3.16 -4.70
C SER A 145 -8.48 -3.82 -5.34
N LEU A 146 -7.68 -4.53 -4.54
CA LEU A 146 -6.52 -5.27 -5.01
C LEU A 146 -6.91 -6.37 -6.01
N LEU A 147 -7.98 -7.12 -5.72
CA LEU A 147 -8.49 -8.15 -6.63
C LEU A 147 -8.90 -7.56 -7.99
N ASN A 148 -9.57 -6.40 -8.00
CA ASN A 148 -9.94 -5.70 -9.22
C ASN A 148 -8.70 -5.21 -10.00
N SER A 149 -7.72 -4.61 -9.32
CA SER A 149 -6.47 -4.15 -9.94
C SER A 149 -5.67 -5.33 -10.52
N LEU A 150 -5.60 -6.47 -9.82
CA LEU A 150 -4.97 -7.70 -10.34
C LEU A 150 -5.68 -8.22 -11.60
N SER A 151 -7.01 -8.16 -11.65
CA SER A 151 -7.76 -8.52 -12.84
C SER A 151 -7.48 -7.57 -14.00
N ALA A 152 -7.47 -6.25 -13.76
CA ALA A 152 -7.14 -5.25 -14.77
C ALA A 152 -5.71 -5.42 -15.31
N ALA A 153 -4.78 -5.87 -14.47
CA ALA A 153 -3.40 -6.19 -14.85
C ALA A 153 -3.26 -7.54 -15.58
N GLY A 154 -4.35 -8.30 -15.79
CA GLY A 154 -4.34 -9.59 -16.48
C GLY A 154 -3.90 -10.78 -15.63
N LEU A 155 -3.76 -10.60 -14.32
CA LEU A 155 -3.36 -11.65 -13.38
C LEU A 155 -4.54 -12.55 -12.96
N VAL A 156 -5.77 -12.11 -13.20
CA VAL A 156 -7.00 -12.91 -13.15
C VAL A 156 -7.53 -13.04 -14.59
N LYS A 157 -7.56 -14.27 -15.10
CA LYS A 157 -7.85 -14.55 -16.52
C LYS A 157 -9.34 -14.72 -16.81
N ASN A 158 -10.16 -14.91 -15.77
CA ASN A 158 -11.57 -15.26 -15.92
C ASN A 158 -12.46 -14.37 -15.04
N GLN A 159 -13.39 -13.65 -15.68
CA GLN A 159 -14.32 -12.73 -15.01
C GLN A 159 -15.26 -13.44 -14.02
N GLY A 160 -15.65 -14.68 -14.29
CA GLY A 160 -16.46 -15.49 -13.37
C GLY A 160 -15.74 -15.77 -12.05
N ILE A 161 -14.42 -16.01 -12.10
CA ILE A 161 -13.59 -16.18 -10.89
C ILE A 161 -13.50 -14.86 -10.13
N LEU A 162 -13.28 -13.75 -10.82
CA LEU A 162 -13.27 -12.41 -10.20
C LEU A 162 -14.58 -12.16 -9.45
N ASN A 163 -15.72 -12.38 -10.10
CA ASN A 163 -17.04 -12.17 -9.50
C ASN A 163 -17.27 -13.10 -8.29
N GLY A 164 -16.89 -14.38 -8.40
CA GLY A 164 -17.02 -15.37 -7.32
C GLY A 164 -16.17 -15.01 -6.09
N LEU A 165 -14.90 -14.66 -6.29
CA LEU A 165 -14.00 -14.24 -5.22
C LEU A 165 -14.48 -12.95 -4.57
N SER A 166 -14.87 -11.94 -5.37
CA SER A 166 -15.39 -10.66 -4.88
C SER A 166 -16.63 -10.86 -3.99
N GLN A 167 -17.57 -11.71 -4.43
CA GLN A 167 -18.75 -12.03 -3.63
C GLN A 167 -18.40 -12.70 -2.30
N LYS A 168 -17.42 -13.62 -2.28
CA LYS A 168 -16.97 -14.30 -1.07
C LYS A 168 -16.30 -13.35 -0.09
N ILE A 169 -15.44 -12.45 -0.59
CA ILE A 169 -14.82 -11.39 0.21
C ILE A 169 -15.88 -10.46 0.80
N SER A 170 -16.88 -10.06 0.01
CA SER A 170 -18.01 -9.25 0.49
C SER A 170 -18.83 -9.95 1.57
N ASN A 171 -19.08 -11.25 1.43
CA ASN A 171 -19.78 -12.04 2.45
C ASN A 171 -18.96 -12.13 3.74
N ALA A 172 -17.64 -12.36 3.64
CA ALA A 172 -16.71 -12.35 4.77
C ALA A 172 -16.70 -11.02 5.50
N GLN A 173 -16.71 -9.91 4.77
CA GLN A 173 -16.83 -8.57 5.36
C GLN A 173 -18.12 -8.42 6.16
N LYS A 174 -19.27 -8.77 5.56
CA LYS A 174 -20.58 -8.67 6.25
C LYS A 174 -20.60 -9.50 7.53
N SER A 175 -20.08 -10.72 7.49
CA SER A 175 -19.97 -11.58 8.68
C SER A 175 -19.05 -10.97 9.75
N ALA A 176 -17.94 -10.36 9.35
CA ALA A 176 -17.00 -9.71 10.26
C ALA A 176 -17.58 -8.46 10.93
N GLU A 177 -18.44 -7.71 10.23
CA GLU A 177 -19.12 -6.51 10.73
C GLU A 177 -20.35 -6.83 11.58
N THR A 178 -20.85 -8.07 11.55
CA THR A 178 -22.02 -8.48 12.33
C THR A 178 -21.67 -8.62 13.81
N LYS A 179 -22.47 -8.01 14.70
CA LYS A 179 -22.34 -8.13 16.18
C LYS A 179 -22.71 -9.50 16.76
N SER A 180 -22.81 -10.54 15.92
CA SER A 180 -23.16 -11.89 16.33
C SER A 180 -22.00 -12.52 17.10
N PRO A 181 -22.25 -13.35 18.14
CA PRO A 181 -21.21 -14.08 18.86
C PRO A 181 -20.25 -14.86 17.94
N ASN A 182 -20.75 -15.30 16.78
CA ASN A 182 -20.00 -16.11 15.81
C ASN A 182 -19.53 -15.34 14.57
N GLY A 183 -19.81 -14.03 14.46
CA GLY A 183 -19.53 -13.26 13.24
C GLY A 183 -18.06 -13.31 12.79
N LYS A 184 -17.13 -13.18 13.74
CA LYS A 184 -15.69 -13.30 13.50
C LYS A 184 -15.28 -14.68 13.00
N ALA A 185 -15.79 -15.75 13.63
CA ALA A 185 -15.49 -17.12 13.22
C ALA A 185 -16.04 -17.42 11.82
N THR A 186 -17.27 -16.97 11.53
CA THR A 186 -17.86 -17.09 10.19
C THR A 186 -17.03 -16.36 9.13
N ALA A 187 -16.56 -15.14 9.42
CA ALA A 187 -15.71 -14.38 8.50
C ALA A 187 -14.38 -15.09 8.22
N VAL A 188 -13.74 -15.65 9.25
CA VAL A 188 -12.50 -16.44 9.09
C VAL A 188 -12.76 -17.65 8.20
N ASN A 189 -13.80 -18.44 8.47
CA ASN A 189 -14.14 -19.61 7.65
C ASN A 189 -14.40 -19.25 6.18
N GLN A 190 -15.02 -18.09 5.92
CA GLN A 190 -15.26 -17.61 4.56
C GLN A 190 -13.97 -17.14 3.86
N LEU A 191 -13.02 -16.53 4.58
CA LEU A 191 -11.69 -16.21 4.06
C LEU A 191 -10.86 -17.47 3.80
N GLU A 192 -10.95 -18.48 4.65
CA GLU A 192 -10.31 -19.79 4.43
C GLU A 192 -10.88 -20.51 3.21
N ALA A 193 -12.19 -20.47 3.01
CA ALA A 193 -12.81 -20.98 1.77
C ALA A 193 -12.34 -20.20 0.53
N THR A 194 -12.12 -18.88 0.67
CA THR A 194 -11.53 -18.05 -0.39
C THR A 194 -10.10 -18.48 -0.71
N LEU A 195 -9.28 -18.77 0.32
CA LEU A 195 -7.91 -19.30 0.15
C LEU A 195 -7.90 -20.64 -0.59
N GLN A 196 -8.82 -21.55 -0.25
CA GLN A 196 -8.94 -22.85 -0.93
C GLN A 196 -9.30 -22.68 -2.41
N GLU A 197 -10.22 -21.77 -2.73
CA GLU A 197 -10.58 -21.46 -4.11
C GLU A 197 -9.43 -20.84 -4.89
N LEU A 198 -8.70 -19.89 -4.29
CA LEU A 198 -7.48 -19.34 -4.88
C LEU A 198 -6.48 -20.47 -5.21
N GLY A 199 -6.27 -21.41 -4.28
CA GLY A 199 -5.40 -22.57 -4.50
C GLY A 199 -5.88 -23.46 -5.65
N ALA A 200 -7.19 -23.69 -5.78
CA ALA A 200 -7.78 -24.51 -6.84
C ALA A 200 -7.70 -23.85 -8.24
N GLN A 201 -7.72 -22.51 -8.30
CA GLN A 201 -7.66 -21.72 -9.53
C GLN A 201 -6.24 -21.36 -9.96
N LYS A 202 -5.26 -21.60 -9.10
CA LYS A 202 -3.83 -21.37 -9.32
C LYS A 202 -3.36 -22.04 -10.63
N GLY A 203 -2.75 -21.25 -11.52
CA GLY A 203 -2.25 -21.70 -12.83
C GLY A 203 -3.33 -21.90 -13.90
N LYS A 204 -4.61 -21.96 -13.52
CA LYS A 204 -5.75 -22.13 -14.45
C LYS A 204 -6.39 -20.77 -14.75
N GLY A 205 -7.06 -20.22 -13.73
CA GLY A 205 -7.84 -18.98 -13.82
C GLY A 205 -7.14 -17.78 -13.21
N ILE A 206 -6.13 -17.99 -12.36
CA ILE A 206 -5.28 -16.95 -11.80
C ILE A 206 -3.81 -17.33 -11.95
N THR A 207 -2.92 -16.35 -12.05
CA THR A 207 -1.46 -16.59 -12.10
C THR A 207 -0.91 -17.03 -10.74
N GLU A 208 0.30 -17.58 -10.75
CA GLU A 208 1.06 -17.92 -9.54
C GLU A 208 1.24 -16.71 -8.61
N ASP A 209 1.59 -15.55 -9.18
CA ASP A 209 1.78 -14.31 -8.43
C ASP A 209 0.48 -13.77 -7.86
N CYS A 210 -0.62 -13.83 -8.63
CA CYS A 210 -1.95 -13.46 -8.16
C CYS A 210 -2.34 -14.27 -6.92
N HIS A 211 -2.17 -15.59 -7.00
CA HIS A 211 -2.40 -16.50 -5.88
C HIS A 211 -1.53 -16.11 -4.68
N LYS A 212 -0.22 -15.91 -4.87
CA LYS A 212 0.72 -15.54 -3.79
C LYS A 212 0.31 -14.23 -3.09
N ILE A 213 -0.05 -13.21 -3.86
CA ILE A 213 -0.44 -11.89 -3.36
C ILE A 213 -1.74 -11.97 -2.57
N LEU A 214 -2.80 -12.52 -3.17
CA LEU A 214 -4.13 -12.60 -2.56
C LEU A 214 -4.13 -13.53 -1.33
N SER A 215 -3.44 -14.67 -1.41
CA SER A 215 -3.38 -15.60 -0.28
C SER A 215 -2.74 -14.97 0.95
N ARG A 216 -1.63 -14.25 0.77
CA ARG A 216 -0.97 -13.54 1.87
C ARG A 216 -1.81 -12.37 2.39
N TYR A 217 -2.52 -11.64 1.52
CA TYR A 217 -3.45 -10.60 1.95
C TYR A 217 -4.58 -11.18 2.84
N CYS A 218 -5.21 -12.28 2.39
CA CYS A 218 -6.24 -12.99 3.15
C CYS A 218 -5.72 -13.51 4.49
N GLN A 219 -4.51 -14.07 4.54
CA GLN A 219 -3.89 -14.54 5.79
C GLN A 219 -3.64 -13.42 6.79
N SER A 220 -3.14 -12.27 6.34
CA SER A 220 -2.99 -11.07 7.18
C SER A 220 -4.33 -10.60 7.74
N LEU A 221 -5.39 -10.66 6.93
CA LEU A 221 -6.74 -10.29 7.34
C LEU A 221 -7.33 -11.27 8.37
N ILE A 222 -7.19 -12.58 8.15
CA ILE A 222 -7.57 -13.63 9.12
C ILE A 222 -6.87 -13.38 10.45
N THR A 223 -5.55 -13.16 10.42
CA THR A 223 -4.76 -12.88 11.60
C THR A 223 -5.28 -11.65 12.35
N LYS A 224 -5.66 -10.58 11.63
CA LYS A 224 -6.21 -9.36 12.23
C LYS A 224 -7.60 -9.59 12.85
N ILE A 225 -8.47 -10.37 12.20
CA ILE A 225 -9.79 -10.75 12.75
C ILE A 225 -9.64 -11.55 14.04
N GLN A 226 -8.72 -12.52 14.04
CA GLN A 226 -8.47 -13.40 15.19
C GLN A 226 -7.82 -12.65 16.37
N LYS A 227 -6.87 -11.75 16.10
CA LYS A 227 -6.18 -10.96 17.14
C LYS A 227 -7.06 -9.92 17.81
N GLY A 228 -8.15 -9.50 17.17
CA GLY A 228 -9.21 -8.68 17.78
C GLY A 228 -8.72 -7.47 18.57
N ASN A 229 -8.44 -6.36 17.88
CA ASN A 229 -8.59 -5.04 18.50
C ASN A 229 -10.06 -4.61 18.40
#